data_AF-A0A8J3F2N6-F1
#
_entry.id   AF-A0A8J3F2N6-F1
#
_cell.length_a   1.000
_cell.length_b   1.000
_cell.length_c   1.000
_cell.angle_alpha   90.00
_cell.angle_beta   90.00
_cell.angle_gamma   90.00
#
_symmetry.space_group_name_H-M   'P 1'
#
loop_
_entity.id
_entity.type
_entity.pdbx_description
1 polymer ?
#
loop_
_entity_poly.entity_id
_entity_poly.type
_entity_poly.pdbx_seq_one_letter_code
_entity_poly.pdbx_strand_id
1 'polypeptide(L)'
;MSDQNITDPLKMWKQLYDVNEKYWGKMMNDVVQKEEFSEWMGSVLDFNLYCKKVMNDQSKTFLEASNIASKEDIANVASLVINLEQKVDTIDDHLFDQTGNELDTNALKKDMTKLKSETKAIHQQINELKTSLTSIEKLLQQLTKNK
;
A
#
# COMPACT_ATOMS: atom_id res chain seq x y z
N MET A 1 9.07 70.62 -49.01
CA MET A 1 10.01 69.96 -48.07
C MET A 1 9.34 68.69 -47.62
N SER A 2 9.81 67.58 -48.17
CA SER A 2 9.25 66.24 -48.23
C SER A 2 9.35 65.47 -46.91
N ASP A 3 8.27 64.73 -46.60
CA ASP A 3 8.21 63.42 -45.94
C ASP A 3 9.37 63.02 -45.02
N GLN A 4 9.21 63.27 -43.72
CA GLN A 4 10.10 62.70 -42.68
C GLN A 4 9.37 62.23 -41.41
N ASN A 5 8.05 62.05 -41.45
CA ASN A 5 7.30 61.49 -40.32
C ASN A 5 7.05 59.97 -40.41
N ILE A 6 7.47 59.33 -41.52
CA ILE A 6 7.31 57.87 -41.75
C ILE A 6 8.61 57.08 -41.44
N THR A 7 9.74 57.74 -41.17
CA THR A 7 11.07 57.11 -41.18
C THR A 7 11.72 56.85 -39.83
N ASP A 8 10.99 56.92 -38.71
CA ASP A 8 11.56 56.60 -37.39
C ASP A 8 10.79 55.46 -36.70
N PRO A 9 11.17 54.18 -36.97
CA PRO A 9 10.58 53.00 -36.35
C PRO A 9 10.61 53.05 -34.82
N LEU A 10 11.59 53.74 -34.21
CA LEU A 10 11.68 53.88 -32.76
C LEU A 10 10.64 54.86 -32.23
N LYS A 11 10.34 55.95 -32.95
CA LYS A 11 9.23 56.84 -32.59
C LYS A 11 7.88 56.16 -32.75
N MET A 12 7.68 55.38 -33.81
CA MET A 12 6.42 54.64 -33.98
C MET A 12 6.26 53.56 -32.91
N TRP A 13 7.33 52.80 -32.60
CA TRP A 13 7.35 51.85 -31.49
C TRP A 13 7.08 52.53 -30.15
N LYS A 14 7.70 53.69 -29.91
CA LYS A 14 7.48 54.47 -28.70
C LYS A 14 6.05 54.97 -28.59
N GLN A 15 5.46 55.46 -29.68
CA GLN A 15 4.06 55.87 -29.70
C GLN A 15 3.12 54.68 -29.43
N LEU A 16 3.39 53.51 -30.02
CA LEU A 16 2.64 52.29 -29.75
C LEU A 16 2.78 51.86 -28.29
N TYR A 17 4.00 51.87 -27.75
CA TYR A 17 4.26 51.59 -26.34
C TYR A 17 3.54 52.58 -25.42
N ASP A 18 3.67 53.90 -25.65
CA ASP A 18 3.05 54.95 -24.83
C ASP A 18 1.52 54.87 -24.85
N VAL A 19 0.93 54.50 -25.99
CA VAL A 19 -0.53 54.27 -26.13
C VAL A 19 -0.93 53.01 -25.38
N ASN A 20 -0.17 51.92 -25.53
CA ASN A 20 -0.43 50.65 -24.85
C ASN A 20 -0.27 50.81 -23.33
N GLU A 21 0.78 51.48 -22.86
CA GLU A 21 1.02 51.77 -21.44
C GLU A 21 -0.10 52.63 -20.84
N LYS A 22 -0.56 53.67 -21.55
CA LYS A 22 -1.70 54.47 -21.06
C LYS A 22 -3.00 53.67 -21.04
N TYR A 23 -3.24 52.84 -22.04
CA TYR A 23 -4.44 52.02 -22.13
C TYR A 23 -4.45 50.93 -21.06
N TRP A 24 -3.37 50.13 -20.95
CA TRP A 24 -3.20 49.12 -19.92
C TRP A 24 -3.03 49.70 -18.54
N GLY A 25 -2.43 50.88 -18.39
CA GLY A 25 -2.30 51.57 -17.11
C GLY A 25 -3.65 52.02 -16.56
N LYS A 26 -4.52 52.59 -17.40
CA LYS A 26 -5.90 52.94 -17.01
C LYS A 26 -6.76 51.70 -16.79
N MET A 27 -6.68 50.74 -17.71
CA MET A 27 -7.42 49.48 -17.61
C MET A 27 -7.01 48.73 -16.34
N MET A 28 -5.73 48.58 -16.03
CA MET A 28 -5.29 47.90 -14.80
C MET A 28 -5.73 48.65 -13.54
N ASN A 29 -5.70 49.98 -13.53
CA ASN A 29 -6.14 50.74 -12.37
C ASN A 29 -7.65 50.56 -12.09
N ASP A 30 -8.48 50.48 -13.14
CA ASP A 30 -9.94 50.38 -13.02
C ASP A 30 -10.47 48.94 -13.00
N VAL A 31 -9.73 47.99 -13.59
CA VAL A 31 -10.13 46.58 -13.74
C VAL A 31 -9.59 45.74 -12.59
N VAL A 32 -8.36 45.95 -12.11
CA VAL A 32 -7.81 45.18 -10.97
C VAL A 32 -8.64 45.37 -9.69
N GLN A 33 -9.34 46.49 -9.57
CA GLN A 33 -10.21 46.78 -8.42
C GLN A 33 -11.61 46.16 -8.54
N LYS A 34 -11.97 45.55 -9.68
CA LYS A 34 -13.28 44.96 -9.93
C LYS A 34 -13.25 43.45 -9.78
N GLU A 35 -14.31 42.90 -9.23
CA GLU A 35 -14.51 41.45 -9.04
C GLU A 35 -14.46 40.69 -10.38
N GLU A 36 -14.94 41.30 -11.45
CA GLU A 36 -14.90 40.81 -12.85
C GLU A 36 -13.47 40.46 -13.33
N PHE A 37 -12.43 41.12 -12.80
CA PHE A 37 -11.05 40.79 -13.13
C PHE A 37 -10.62 39.45 -12.53
N SER A 38 -11.09 39.13 -11.33
CA SER A 38 -10.82 37.83 -10.71
C SER A 38 -11.48 36.69 -11.49
N GLU A 39 -12.72 36.90 -11.96
CA GLU A 39 -13.43 35.95 -12.82
C GLU A 39 -12.75 35.76 -14.18
N TRP A 40 -12.27 36.86 -14.79
CA TRP A 40 -11.51 36.80 -16.03
C TRP A 40 -10.19 36.07 -15.85
N MET A 41 -9.44 36.37 -14.79
CA MET A 41 -8.20 35.65 -14.46
C MET A 41 -8.44 34.17 -14.19
N GLY A 42 -9.56 33.83 -13.52
CA GLY A 42 -10.01 32.45 -13.35
C GLY A 42 -10.26 31.77 -14.69
N SER A 43 -10.97 32.41 -15.60
CA SER A 43 -11.24 31.90 -16.95
C SER A 43 -9.97 31.69 -17.78
N VAL A 44 -8.99 32.60 -17.66
CA VAL A 44 -7.67 32.47 -18.32
C VAL A 44 -6.88 31.30 -17.73
N LEU A 45 -6.92 31.13 -16.41
CA LEU A 45 -6.30 29.99 -15.73
C LEU A 45 -6.95 28.68 -16.17
N ASP A 46 -8.28 28.62 -16.20
CA ASP A 46 -9.05 27.45 -16.64
C ASP A 46 -8.73 27.10 -18.09
N PHE A 47 -8.62 28.09 -18.96
CA PHE A 47 -8.21 27.87 -20.35
C PHE A 47 -6.77 27.32 -20.44
N ASN A 48 -5.84 27.84 -19.62
CA ASN A 48 -4.48 27.30 -19.58
C ASN A 48 -4.46 25.82 -19.12
N LEU A 49 -5.22 25.50 -18.08
CA LEU A 49 -5.35 24.14 -17.56
C LEU A 49 -6.01 23.21 -18.58
N TYR A 50 -7.04 23.67 -19.27
CA TYR A 50 -7.69 22.94 -20.36
C TYR A 50 -6.72 22.62 -21.49
N CYS A 51 -5.96 23.62 -21.98
CA CYS A 51 -4.95 23.40 -23.03
C CYS A 51 -3.89 22.38 -22.59
N LYS A 52 -3.39 22.49 -21.36
CA LYS A 52 -2.45 21.51 -20.79
C LYS A 52 -3.05 20.11 -20.72
N LYS A 53 -4.30 19.99 -20.29
CA LYS A 53 -5.01 18.72 -20.22
C LYS A 53 -5.16 18.09 -21.60
N VAL A 54 -5.62 18.85 -22.60
CA VAL A 54 -5.77 18.36 -23.98
C VAL A 54 -4.44 17.90 -24.56
N MET A 55 -3.35 18.66 -24.35
CA MET A 55 -2.01 18.25 -24.79
C MET A 55 -1.59 16.94 -24.10
N ASN A 56 -1.82 16.80 -22.80
CA ASN A 56 -1.48 15.60 -22.04
C ASN A 56 -2.28 14.37 -22.51
N ASP A 57 -3.59 14.53 -22.69
CA ASP A 57 -4.50 13.46 -23.13
C ASP A 57 -4.14 13.01 -24.57
N GLN A 58 -3.79 13.96 -25.43
CA GLN A 58 -3.32 13.66 -26.79
C GLN A 58 -1.97 12.94 -26.80
N SER A 59 -1.03 13.35 -25.94
CA SER A 59 0.24 12.64 -25.75
C SER A 59 0.02 11.22 -25.24
N LYS A 60 -0.89 11.02 -24.28
CA LYS A 60 -1.23 9.68 -23.78
C LYS A 60 -1.78 8.79 -24.89
N THR A 61 -2.76 9.28 -25.65
CA THR A 61 -3.35 8.57 -26.79
C THR A 61 -2.31 8.20 -27.85
N PHE A 62 -1.37 9.11 -28.14
CA PHE A 62 -0.28 8.86 -29.08
C PHE A 62 0.69 7.78 -28.58
N LEU A 63 1.04 7.81 -27.30
CA LEU A 63 1.90 6.82 -26.67
C LEU A 63 1.24 5.44 -26.63
N GLU A 64 -0.05 5.37 -26.28
CA GLU A 64 -0.86 4.15 -26.32
C GLU A 64 -0.89 3.55 -27.74
N ALA A 65 -1.16 4.38 -28.76
CA ALA A 65 -1.16 3.94 -30.16
C ALA A 65 0.23 3.46 -30.64
N SER A 66 1.31 3.96 -30.03
CA SER A 66 2.69 3.56 -30.34
C SER A 66 3.20 2.42 -29.46
N ASN A 67 2.35 1.83 -28.61
CA ASN A 67 2.72 0.83 -27.59
C ASN A 67 3.85 1.31 -26.64
N ILE A 68 3.98 2.62 -26.42
CA ILE A 68 4.92 3.20 -25.46
C ILE A 68 4.15 3.49 -24.18
N ALA A 69 4.60 2.94 -23.05
CA ALA A 69 3.96 3.20 -21.77
C ALA A 69 4.08 4.69 -21.38
N SER A 70 2.99 5.28 -20.87
CA SER A 70 3.02 6.64 -20.34
C SER A 70 3.72 6.67 -18.97
N LYS A 71 4.12 7.87 -18.51
CA LYS A 71 4.70 8.04 -17.17
C LYS A 71 3.73 7.58 -16.06
N GLU A 72 2.43 7.77 -16.27
CA GLU A 72 1.38 7.34 -15.35
C GLU A 72 1.31 5.80 -15.27
N ASP A 73 1.38 5.11 -16.41
CA ASP A 73 1.36 3.64 -16.44
C ASP A 73 2.57 3.04 -15.71
N ILE A 74 3.76 3.64 -15.90
CA ILE A 74 4.98 3.24 -15.18
C ILE A 74 4.82 3.45 -13.67
N ALA A 75 4.24 4.57 -13.24
CA ALA A 75 4.00 4.85 -11.83
C ALA A 75 3.00 3.87 -11.21
N ASN A 76 1.94 3.50 -11.94
CA ASN A 76 0.95 2.53 -11.50
C ASN A 76 1.56 1.13 -11.33
N VAL A 77 2.37 0.68 -12.30
CA VAL A 77 3.10 -0.59 -12.19
C VAL A 77 4.09 -0.56 -11.03
N ALA A 78 4.83 0.53 -10.84
CA ALA A 78 5.75 0.67 -9.72
C ALA A 78 5.02 0.57 -8.37
N SER A 79 3.84 1.20 -8.24
CA SER A 79 3.02 1.09 -7.03
C SER A 79 2.53 -0.34 -6.79
N LEU A 80 2.10 -1.05 -7.84
CA LEU A 80 1.71 -2.45 -7.74
C LEU A 80 2.88 -3.34 -7.28
N VAL A 81 4.09 -3.12 -7.80
CA VAL A 81 5.30 -3.85 -7.40
C VAL A 81 5.62 -3.61 -5.92
N ILE A 82 5.62 -2.35 -5.46
CA ILE A 82 5.88 -2.01 -4.05
C ILE A 82 4.84 -2.68 -3.13
N ASN A 83 3.57 -2.65 -3.51
CA ASN A 83 2.50 -3.30 -2.74
C ASN A 83 2.66 -4.83 -2.69
N LEU A 84 3.18 -5.43 -3.76
CA LEU A 84 3.49 -6.86 -3.78
C LEU A 84 4.68 -7.18 -2.88
N GLU A 85 5.75 -6.38 -2.92
CA GLU A 85 6.91 -6.52 -2.02
C GLU A 85 6.47 -6.48 -0.55
N GLN A 86 5.67 -5.49 -0.16
CA GLN A 86 5.14 -5.39 1.21
C GLN A 86 4.31 -6.62 1.63
N LYS A 87 3.50 -7.16 0.72
CA LYS A 87 2.72 -8.39 0.99
C LYS A 87 3.62 -9.61 1.10
N VAL A 88 4.66 -9.70 0.29
CA VAL A 88 5.66 -10.77 0.37
C VAL A 88 6.40 -10.70 1.70
N ASP A 89 6.87 -9.52 2.11
CA ASP A 89 7.51 -9.30 3.41
C ASP A 89 6.57 -9.70 4.56
N THR A 90 5.29 -9.32 4.48
CA THR A 90 4.29 -9.72 5.50
C THR A 90 4.12 -11.25 5.55
N ILE A 91 4.13 -11.92 4.40
CA ILE A 91 4.06 -13.39 4.35
C ILE A 91 5.36 -13.99 4.92
N ASP A 92 6.52 -13.42 4.60
CA ASP A 92 7.81 -13.88 5.10
C ASP A 92 7.87 -13.75 6.63
N ASP A 93 7.43 -12.61 7.18
CA ASP A 93 7.28 -12.40 8.62
C ASP A 93 6.32 -13.41 9.25
N HIS A 94 5.16 -13.66 8.64
CA HIS A 94 4.22 -14.66 9.15
C HIS A 94 4.75 -16.09 9.08
N LEU A 95 5.48 -16.44 8.03
CA LEU A 95 6.14 -17.73 7.90
C LEU A 95 7.29 -17.84 8.92
N PHE A 96 8.05 -16.78 9.13
CA PHE A 96 9.09 -16.72 10.15
C PHE A 96 8.50 -16.83 11.55
N ASP A 97 7.36 -16.20 11.85
CA ASP A 97 6.68 -16.35 13.13
C ASP A 97 6.09 -17.76 13.32
N GLN A 98 5.53 -18.36 12.26
CA GLN A 98 4.99 -19.73 12.31
C GLN A 98 6.09 -20.80 12.42
N THR A 99 7.24 -20.57 11.78
CA THR A 99 8.37 -21.51 11.76
C THR A 99 9.34 -21.26 12.92
N GLY A 100 9.45 -20.01 13.36
CA GLY A 100 10.24 -19.52 14.50
C GLY A 100 9.54 -19.71 15.85
N ASN A 101 8.21 -19.92 15.86
CA ASN A 101 7.58 -20.82 16.82
C ASN A 101 7.97 -22.27 16.48
N GLU A 102 9.26 -22.59 16.53
CA GLU A 102 9.72 -23.95 16.73
C GLU A 102 8.85 -24.50 17.87
N LEU A 103 7.96 -25.45 17.52
CA LEU A 103 7.18 -26.30 18.42
C LEU A 103 7.88 -26.32 19.77
N ASP A 104 7.32 -25.70 20.82
CA ASP A 104 8.00 -25.58 22.11
C ASP A 104 8.43 -26.97 22.59
N THR A 105 9.63 -27.37 22.21
CA THR A 105 10.10 -28.74 22.35
C THR A 105 10.36 -29.03 23.83
N ASN A 106 10.52 -27.97 24.62
CA ASN A 106 10.64 -28.03 26.06
C ASN A 106 9.28 -28.25 26.72
N ALA A 107 8.21 -27.58 26.27
CA ALA A 107 6.84 -27.89 26.70
C ALA A 107 6.45 -29.32 26.29
N LEU A 108 6.72 -29.73 25.04
CA LEU A 108 6.47 -31.09 24.58
C LEU A 108 7.27 -32.14 25.36
N LYS A 109 8.55 -31.89 25.68
CA LYS A 109 9.36 -32.77 26.54
C LYS A 109 8.81 -32.83 27.96
N LYS A 110 8.34 -31.72 28.51
CA LYS A 110 7.73 -31.66 29.85
C LYS A 110 6.43 -32.47 29.89
N ASP A 111 5.56 -32.31 28.91
CA ASP A 111 4.32 -33.08 28.83
C ASP A 111 4.59 -34.56 28.58
N MET A 112 5.58 -34.90 27.75
CA MET A 112 6.02 -36.27 27.50
C MET A 112 6.60 -36.95 28.75
N THR A 113 7.37 -36.22 29.56
CA THR A 113 7.89 -36.75 30.85
C THR A 113 6.78 -36.97 31.86
N LYS A 114 5.78 -36.07 31.91
CA LYS A 114 4.58 -36.24 32.73
C LYS A 114 3.77 -37.46 32.29
N LEU A 115 3.47 -37.60 31.00
CA LEU A 115 2.78 -38.76 30.42
C LEU A 115 3.50 -40.08 30.71
N LYS A 116 4.84 -40.09 30.62
CA LYS A 116 5.66 -41.26 30.97
C LYS A 116 5.51 -41.66 32.44
N SER A 117 5.44 -40.67 33.35
CA SER A 117 5.24 -40.93 34.78
C SER A 117 3.85 -41.48 35.09
N GLU A 118 2.81 -40.92 34.48
CA GLU A 118 1.43 -41.37 34.62
C GLU A 118 1.25 -42.79 34.05
N THR A 119 1.86 -43.07 32.89
CA THR A 119 1.87 -44.40 32.29
C THR A 119 2.53 -45.43 33.21
N LYS A 120 3.63 -45.06 33.89
CA LYS A 120 4.29 -45.94 34.85
C LYS A 120 3.40 -46.21 36.08
N ALA A 121 2.70 -45.19 36.57
CA ALA A 121 1.77 -45.34 37.69
C ALA A 121 0.60 -46.27 37.33
N ILE A 122 0.00 -46.10 36.14
CA ILE A 122 -1.05 -46.98 35.62
C ILE A 122 -0.53 -48.41 35.49
N HIS A 123 0.67 -48.60 34.96
CA HIS A 123 1.26 -49.93 34.83
C HIS A 123 1.44 -50.63 36.20
N GLN A 124 1.84 -49.87 37.22
CA GLN A 124 1.94 -50.40 38.58
C GLN A 124 0.57 -50.80 39.14
N GLN A 125 -0.44 -49.95 38.99
CA GLN A 125 -1.81 -50.24 39.43
C GLN A 125 -2.38 -51.49 38.75
N ILE A 126 -2.12 -51.68 37.46
CA ILE A 126 -2.52 -52.88 36.71
C ILE A 126 -1.85 -54.14 37.29
N ASN A 127 -0.57 -54.06 37.65
CA ASN A 127 0.14 -55.19 38.25
C ASN A 127 -0.41 -55.53 39.65
N GLU A 128 -0.73 -54.53 40.46
CA GLU A 128 -1.37 -54.71 41.78
C GLU A 128 -2.79 -55.30 41.66
N LEU A 129 -3.56 -54.90 40.65
CA LEU A 129 -4.84 -55.51 40.34
C LEU A 129 -4.67 -56.97 39.92
N LYS A 130 -3.67 -57.27 39.09
CA LYS A 130 -3.38 -58.63 38.64
C LYS A 130 -3.01 -59.54 39.82
N THR A 131 -2.16 -59.09 40.74
CA THR A 131 -1.79 -59.89 41.92
C THR A 131 -2.99 -60.14 42.84
N SER A 132 -3.83 -59.12 43.03
CA SER A 132 -5.07 -59.24 43.80
C SER A 132 -6.03 -60.27 43.19
N LEU A 133 -6.22 -60.24 41.87
CA LEU A 133 -7.04 -61.22 41.14
C LEU A 133 -6.50 -62.64 41.29
N THR A 134 -5.19 -62.85 41.15
CA THR A 134 -4.56 -64.17 41.35
C THR A 134 -4.71 -64.66 42.79
N SER A 135 -4.66 -63.75 43.78
CA SER A 135 -4.88 -64.10 45.18
C SER A 135 -6.31 -64.58 45.42
N ILE A 136 -7.30 -63.84 44.87
CA ILE A 136 -8.71 -64.24 44.92
C ILE A 136 -8.91 -65.61 44.25
N GLU A 137 -8.32 -65.83 43.07
CA GLU A 137 -8.41 -67.10 42.36
C GLU A 137 -7.86 -68.28 43.19
N LYS A 138 -6.72 -68.09 43.86
CA LYS A 138 -6.16 -69.10 44.78
C LYS A 138 -7.07 -69.39 45.97
N LEU A 139 -7.66 -68.35 46.58
CA LEU A 139 -8.60 -68.52 47.68
C LEU A 139 -9.85 -69.30 47.24
N LEU A 140 -10.39 -68.99 46.05
CA LEU A 140 -11.50 -69.74 45.47
C LEU A 140 -11.12 -71.20 45.24
N GLN A 141 -9.94 -71.50 44.70
CA GLN A 141 -9.48 -72.89 44.51
C GLN A 141 -9.33 -73.65 45.83
N GLN A 142 -8.89 -73.00 46.91
CA GLN A 142 -8.80 -73.61 48.24
C GLN A 142 -10.18 -73.93 48.83
N LEU A 143 -11.16 -73.05 48.65
CA LEU A 143 -12.53 -73.27 49.09
C LEU A 143 -13.21 -74.41 48.32
N THR A 144 -12.92 -74.56 47.03
CA THR A 144 -13.48 -75.63 46.19
C THR A 144 -12.82 -77.00 46.44
N LYS A 145 -11.59 -77.05 46.97
CA LYS A 145 -10.89 -78.30 47.35
C LYS A 145 -11.21 -78.80 48.76
N ASN A 146 -11.77 -77.97 49.63
CA ASN A 146 -12.14 -78.30 51.01
C ASN A 146 -13.62 -78.71 51.18
N LYS A 147 -14.29 -79.08 50.08
CA LYS A 147 -15.60 -79.76 50.04
C LYS A 147 -15.42 -81.16 49.48
#